data_AF-A0AB72VB10-F1
#
_entry.id   AF-A0AB72VB10-F1
#
_cell.length_a   1.000
_cell.length_b   1.000
_cell.length_c   1.000
_cell.angle_alpha   90.00
_cell.angle_beta   90.00
_cell.angle_gamma   90.00
#
_symmetry.space_group_name_H-M   'P 1'
#
loop_
_entity.id
_entity.type
_entity.pdbx_description
1 polymer ?
#
loop_
_entity_poly.entity_id
_entity_poly.type
_entity_poly.pdbx_seq_one_letter_code
_entity_poly.pdbx_strand_id
1 'polypeptide(L)'
;MSNMQGNDSKKSSGASRAESPLIKFRTLIIVIFVILIVGLASIAVGPVVYQLIMGPGVKTEGIQADGAAPASTDMNGTWDVAPGSIPNTTSAGFTFAEILPGEEKITSGSTTGVTGEVVIEDNSLISGLITVNMTHITTDQEKRDINVRTKLFHTDQYPEATFEVTDSVDLSALPDTGSIAQVVIPGELTIHGETKAVEPTFDVLRTGDQVIVASDIEINRLDFGIETPEFIAAKINETGEINVRIVLEK
;
A
#
# COMPACT_ATOMS: atom_id res chain seq x y z
N MET A 1 15.90 -62.91 75.38
CA MET A 1 14.63 -63.54 74.94
C MET A 1 14.16 -62.82 73.68
N SER A 2 14.06 -63.55 72.55
CA SER A 2 13.39 -63.24 71.26
C SER A 2 13.58 -61.85 70.62
N ASN A 3 13.81 -61.68 69.32
CA ASN A 3 13.29 -62.47 68.20
C ASN A 3 14.10 -62.28 66.92
N MET A 4 14.09 -63.34 66.10
CA MET A 4 14.64 -63.46 64.75
C MET A 4 13.99 -62.49 63.75
N GLN A 5 14.75 -62.08 62.73
CA GLN A 5 14.33 -62.24 61.33
C GLN A 5 15.51 -62.05 60.38
N GLY A 6 15.84 -63.11 59.64
CA GLY A 6 16.66 -63.00 58.44
C GLY A 6 15.82 -62.49 57.27
N ASN A 7 16.49 -61.92 56.26
CA ASN A 7 16.00 -61.98 54.90
C ASN A 7 17.16 -61.80 53.91
N ASP A 8 17.46 -62.89 53.21
CA ASP A 8 18.23 -62.90 51.97
C ASP A 8 17.48 -62.10 50.89
N SER A 9 18.15 -61.13 50.26
CA SER A 9 17.67 -60.59 48.98
C SER A 9 18.81 -60.46 47.96
N LYS A 10 18.99 -61.56 47.24
CA LYS A 10 19.23 -61.68 45.79
C LYS A 10 19.67 -60.40 45.06
N LYS A 11 20.95 -60.37 44.70
CA LYS A 11 21.57 -59.49 43.71
C LYS A 11 20.91 -59.71 42.34
N SER A 12 20.06 -58.80 41.89
CA SER A 12 19.48 -58.79 40.54
C SER A 12 20.43 -58.06 39.60
N SER A 13 20.98 -58.81 38.64
CA SER A 13 21.82 -58.33 37.55
C SER A 13 20.99 -57.46 36.59
N GLY A 14 21.38 -56.20 36.43
CA GLY A 14 20.77 -55.29 35.46
C GLY A 14 21.08 -55.73 34.03
N ALA A 15 20.11 -56.35 33.36
CA ALA A 15 20.16 -56.54 31.92
C ALA A 15 19.91 -55.17 31.25
N SER A 16 20.97 -54.59 30.68
CA SER A 16 20.88 -53.43 29.79
C SER A 16 19.95 -53.77 28.62
N ARG A 17 18.78 -53.15 28.59
CA ARG A 17 17.75 -53.36 27.57
C ARG A 17 18.21 -52.66 26.29
N ALA A 18 18.89 -53.40 25.41
CA ALA A 18 19.24 -52.90 24.08
C ALA A 18 17.94 -52.54 23.34
N GLU A 19 17.75 -51.25 23.04
CA GLU A 19 16.63 -50.77 22.23
C GLU A 19 16.59 -51.49 20.88
N SER A 20 15.42 -52.00 20.49
CA SER A 20 15.28 -52.76 19.25
C SER A 20 15.55 -51.85 18.03
N PRO A 21 16.29 -52.35 17.02
CA PRO A 21 16.69 -51.55 15.86
C PRO A 21 15.49 -51.03 15.04
N LEU A 22 14.33 -51.69 15.13
CA LEU A 22 13.09 -51.29 14.49
C LEU A 22 12.47 -50.01 15.09
N ILE A 23 12.68 -49.73 16.38
CA ILE A 23 12.18 -48.50 17.02
C ILE A 23 13.05 -47.31 16.61
N LYS A 24 14.38 -47.48 16.58
CA LYS A 24 15.31 -46.44 16.12
C LYS A 24 15.06 -46.03 14.67
N PHE A 25 14.75 -46.99 13.80
CA PHE A 25 14.44 -46.72 12.38
C PHE A 25 13.14 -45.91 12.21
N ARG A 26 12.11 -46.21 13.00
CA ARG A 26 10.84 -45.45 13.00
C ARG A 26 11.04 -44.02 13.49
N THR A 27 11.78 -43.84 14.59
CA THR A 27 12.12 -42.51 15.11
C THR A 27 12.95 -41.71 14.11
N LEU A 28 13.92 -42.34 13.43
CA LEU A 28 14.73 -41.69 12.39
C LEU A 28 13.88 -41.22 11.20
N ILE A 29 12.96 -42.05 10.72
CA ILE A 29 12.04 -41.69 9.64
C ILE A 29 11.14 -40.52 10.05
N ILE A 30 10.59 -40.54 11.27
CA ILE A 30 9.73 -39.46 11.78
C ILE A 30 10.53 -38.15 11.90
N VAL A 31 11.76 -38.20 12.42
CA VAL A 31 12.62 -37.00 12.53
C VAL A 31 12.94 -36.41 11.16
N ILE A 32 13.30 -37.25 10.18
CA ILE A 32 13.56 -36.80 8.79
C ILE A 32 12.30 -36.16 8.19
N PHE A 33 11.13 -36.78 8.40
CA PHE A 33 9.87 -36.27 7.86
C PHE A 33 9.46 -34.93 8.49
N VAL A 34 9.68 -34.76 9.80
CA VAL A 34 9.45 -33.48 10.51
C VAL A 34 10.40 -32.39 10.00
N ILE A 35 11.69 -32.70 9.84
CA ILE A 35 12.66 -31.73 9.29
C ILE A 35 12.26 -31.31 7.87
N LEU A 36 11.78 -32.26 7.06
CA LEU A 36 11.36 -32.00 5.69
C LEU A 36 10.08 -31.13 5.64
N ILE A 37 9.09 -31.40 6.50
CA ILE A 37 7.88 -30.57 6.63
C ILE A 37 8.24 -29.16 7.11
N VAL A 38 9.09 -29.02 8.13
CA VAL A 38 9.53 -27.71 8.65
C VAL A 38 10.32 -26.95 7.58
N GLY A 39 11.16 -27.64 6.81
CA GLY A 39 11.87 -27.07 5.67
C GLY A 39 10.92 -26.57 4.57
N LEU A 40 9.93 -27.38 4.17
CA LEU A 40 8.92 -27.00 3.17
C LEU A 40 8.04 -25.83 3.64
N ALA A 41 7.60 -25.86 4.91
CA ALA A 41 6.86 -24.76 5.50
C ALA A 41 7.67 -23.46 5.52
N SER A 42 8.99 -23.54 5.79
CA SER A 42 9.89 -22.39 5.74
C SER A 42 10.06 -21.84 4.32
N ILE A 43 10.07 -22.69 3.29
CA ILE A 43 10.11 -22.26 1.88
C ILE A 43 8.82 -21.56 1.46
N ALA A 44 7.67 -21.92 2.03
CA ALA A 44 6.40 -21.24 1.75
C ALA A 44 6.23 -19.94 2.56
N VAL A 45 6.61 -19.96 3.84
CA VAL A 45 6.42 -18.82 4.77
C VAL A 45 7.54 -17.79 4.62
N GLY A 46 8.77 -18.21 4.35
CA GLY A 46 9.95 -17.34 4.23
C GLY A 46 9.77 -16.24 3.18
N PRO A 47 9.37 -16.56 1.92
CA PRO A 47 9.10 -15.56 0.91
C PRO A 47 7.95 -14.61 1.28
N VAL A 48 6.88 -15.11 1.92
CA VAL A 48 5.76 -14.27 2.36
C VAL A 48 6.20 -13.30 3.46
N VAL A 49 6.93 -13.77 4.47
CA VAL A 49 7.49 -12.92 5.54
C VAL A 49 8.51 -11.94 4.97
N TYR A 50 9.33 -12.36 3.99
CA TYR A 50 10.27 -11.48 3.30
C TYR A 50 9.54 -10.37 2.52
N GLN A 51 8.47 -10.70 1.79
CA GLN A 51 7.64 -9.71 1.10
C GLN A 51 6.92 -8.76 2.06
N LEU A 52 6.50 -9.23 3.24
CA LEU A 52 5.89 -8.38 4.26
C LEU A 52 6.89 -7.41 4.92
N ILE A 53 8.19 -7.74 4.94
CA ILE A 53 9.24 -6.91 5.55
C ILE A 53 9.93 -6.02 4.50
N MET A 54 10.02 -6.49 3.25
CA MET A 54 10.76 -5.85 2.17
C MET A 54 9.89 -5.37 1.00
N GLY A 55 8.57 -5.42 1.15
CA GLY A 55 7.62 -4.99 0.12
C GLY A 55 7.82 -3.54 -0.33
N PRO A 56 7.22 -3.15 -1.46
CA PRO A 56 7.38 -1.82 -2.04
C PRO A 56 6.66 -0.71 -1.22
N GLY A 57 6.06 -1.04 -0.09
CA GLY A 57 5.21 -0.15 0.69
C GLY A 57 3.72 -0.29 0.36
N VAL A 58 2.95 0.76 0.59
CA VAL A 58 1.50 0.79 0.33
C VAL A 58 1.23 1.76 -0.82
N LYS A 59 1.22 1.25 -2.06
CA LYS A 59 0.89 2.05 -3.25
C LYS A 59 -0.63 2.19 -3.41
N THR A 60 -1.06 3.38 -3.80
CA THR A 60 -2.41 3.59 -4.35
C THR A 60 -2.42 3.09 -5.78
N GLU A 61 -3.10 1.98 -6.03
CA GLU A 61 -3.24 1.41 -7.37
C GLU A 61 -4.29 2.15 -8.22
N GLY A 62 -4.23 1.97 -9.54
CA GLY A 62 -5.23 2.50 -10.47
C GLY A 62 -6.64 1.89 -10.33
N ILE A 63 -7.52 2.22 -11.27
CA ILE A 63 -8.92 1.77 -11.26
C ILE A 63 -9.02 0.27 -11.58
N GLN A 64 -9.82 -0.46 -10.80
CA GLN A 64 -10.25 -1.81 -11.12
C GLN A 64 -11.66 -1.77 -11.72
N ALA A 65 -11.78 -2.07 -13.03
CA ALA A 65 -13.04 -1.97 -13.76
C ALA A 65 -13.84 -3.28 -13.86
N ASP A 66 -13.36 -4.36 -13.23
CA ASP A 66 -14.05 -5.66 -13.26
C ASP A 66 -15.45 -5.55 -12.65
N GLY A 67 -16.47 -5.83 -13.46
CA GLY A 67 -17.87 -5.74 -13.05
C GLY A 67 -18.45 -4.33 -13.05
N ALA A 68 -17.75 -3.34 -13.64
CA ALA A 68 -18.31 -2.00 -13.83
C ALA A 68 -19.62 -2.06 -14.62
N ALA A 69 -20.62 -1.31 -14.14
CA ALA A 69 -21.90 -1.16 -14.82
C ALA A 69 -21.89 0.13 -15.65
N PRO A 70 -22.75 0.25 -16.68
CA PRO A 70 -23.02 1.54 -17.28
C PRO A 70 -23.45 2.58 -16.23
N ALA A 71 -23.11 3.84 -16.46
CA ALA A 71 -23.52 4.92 -15.59
C ALA A 71 -25.06 5.03 -15.56
N SER A 72 -25.61 5.26 -14.37
CA SER A 72 -27.05 5.46 -14.14
C SER A 72 -27.43 6.93 -14.05
N THR A 73 -26.44 7.84 -14.00
CA THR A 73 -26.63 9.29 -13.90
C THR A 73 -25.83 10.03 -14.99
N ASP A 74 -26.32 11.23 -15.34
CA ASP A 74 -25.56 12.16 -16.17
C ASP A 74 -24.36 12.74 -15.41
N MET A 75 -23.42 13.34 -16.14
CA MET A 75 -22.17 13.82 -15.58
C MET A 75 -22.32 15.16 -14.84
N ASN A 76 -23.35 15.95 -15.15
CA ASN A 76 -23.43 17.32 -14.65
C ASN A 76 -23.81 17.37 -13.18
N GLY A 77 -23.27 18.35 -12.48
CA GLY A 77 -23.55 18.68 -11.10
C GLY A 77 -22.31 18.73 -10.23
N THR A 78 -22.56 18.82 -8.93
CA THR A 78 -21.55 18.81 -7.89
C THR A 78 -21.31 17.39 -7.43
N TRP A 79 -20.05 16.98 -7.37
CA TRP A 79 -19.64 15.64 -6.97
C TRP A 79 -18.67 15.73 -5.79
N ASP A 80 -19.00 15.07 -4.70
CA ASP A 80 -18.21 15.00 -3.49
C ASP A 80 -17.31 13.76 -3.48
N VAL A 81 -16.12 13.89 -2.88
CA VAL A 81 -15.26 12.73 -2.62
C VAL A 81 -15.93 11.77 -1.65
N ALA A 82 -16.16 10.55 -2.11
CA ALA A 82 -16.70 9.45 -1.33
C ALA A 82 -15.58 8.50 -0.88
N PRO A 83 -15.76 7.71 0.20
CA PRO A 83 -14.78 6.70 0.60
C PRO A 83 -14.55 5.59 -0.43
N GLY A 84 -15.55 5.34 -1.29
CA GLY A 84 -15.54 4.20 -2.22
C GLY A 84 -15.71 2.85 -1.53
N SER A 85 -15.50 1.78 -2.29
CA SER A 85 -15.62 0.40 -1.79
C SER A 85 -14.63 -0.51 -2.49
N ILE A 86 -14.22 -1.60 -1.85
CA ILE A 86 -13.28 -2.57 -2.44
C ILE A 86 -13.85 -3.09 -3.78
N PRO A 87 -13.07 -3.07 -4.87
CA PRO A 87 -11.62 -2.80 -4.93
C PRO A 87 -11.22 -1.32 -5.08
N ASN A 88 -12.16 -0.43 -5.42
CA ASN A 88 -11.90 0.99 -5.64
C ASN A 88 -12.23 1.82 -4.39
N THR A 89 -11.39 1.74 -3.38
CA THR A 89 -11.44 2.69 -2.25
C THR A 89 -10.70 3.97 -2.61
N THR A 90 -11.21 5.11 -2.15
CA THR A 90 -10.52 6.39 -2.30
C THR A 90 -9.20 6.38 -1.53
N SER A 91 -8.14 6.79 -2.20
CA SER A 91 -6.79 6.82 -1.65
C SER A 91 -5.90 7.77 -2.45
N ALA A 92 -4.93 8.36 -1.77
CA ALA A 92 -3.85 9.13 -2.37
C ALA A 92 -2.53 8.78 -1.68
N GLY A 93 -1.43 8.88 -2.41
CA GLY A 93 -0.13 8.46 -1.91
C GLY A 93 1.02 8.91 -2.80
N PHE A 94 2.20 8.36 -2.51
CA PHE A 94 3.42 8.57 -3.28
C PHE A 94 4.10 7.24 -3.57
N THR A 95 4.92 7.21 -4.62
CA THR A 95 5.82 6.12 -4.95
C THR A 95 7.15 6.67 -5.47
N PHE A 96 8.26 6.30 -4.84
CA PHE A 96 9.61 6.73 -5.23
C PHE A 96 10.58 5.57 -5.22
N ALA A 97 11.58 5.63 -6.11
CA ALA A 97 12.72 4.73 -6.07
C ALA A 97 13.75 5.19 -5.01
N GLU A 98 14.18 4.27 -4.16
CA GLU A 98 15.35 4.34 -3.30
C GLU A 98 16.55 3.73 -4.03
N ILE A 99 17.60 4.53 -4.20
CA ILE A 99 18.86 4.14 -4.80
C ILE A 99 19.79 3.65 -3.68
N LEU A 100 20.00 2.34 -3.60
CA LEU A 100 20.93 1.69 -2.69
C LEU A 100 22.21 1.27 -3.45
N PRO A 101 23.34 1.05 -2.76
CA PRO A 101 24.54 0.51 -3.39
C PRO A 101 24.28 -0.89 -4.00
N GLY A 102 24.05 -0.94 -5.32
CA GLY A 102 23.89 -2.18 -6.09
C GLY A 102 22.45 -2.70 -6.23
N GLU A 103 21.45 -2.01 -5.69
CA GLU A 103 20.02 -2.38 -5.81
C GLU A 103 19.15 -1.12 -5.86
N GLU A 104 18.07 -1.18 -6.63
CA GLU A 104 17.00 -0.17 -6.61
C GLU A 104 15.79 -0.76 -5.89
N LYS A 105 15.26 -0.05 -4.91
CA LYS A 105 14.07 -0.44 -4.17
C LYS A 105 12.98 0.59 -4.38
N ILE A 106 11.73 0.16 -4.48
CA ILE A 106 10.58 1.08 -4.53
C ILE A 106 10.03 1.26 -3.11
N THR A 107 9.66 2.50 -2.78
CA THR A 107 8.98 2.86 -1.54
C THR A 107 7.74 3.67 -1.84
N SER A 108 6.61 3.19 -1.33
CA SER A 108 5.31 3.80 -1.47
C SER A 108 4.61 3.97 -0.12
N GLY A 109 3.81 5.02 -0.02
CA GLY A 109 2.91 5.24 1.11
C GLY A 109 1.61 5.88 0.66
N SER A 110 0.53 5.59 1.38
CA SER A 110 -0.79 6.11 1.06
C SER A 110 -1.63 6.41 2.30
N THR A 111 -2.70 7.16 2.05
CA THR A 111 -3.74 7.53 3.00
C THR A 111 -5.10 7.38 2.33
N THR A 112 -6.15 7.18 3.12
CA THR A 112 -7.55 7.24 2.68
C THR A 112 -8.22 8.56 3.10
N GLY A 113 -7.49 9.44 3.80
CA GLY A 113 -7.97 10.75 4.22
C GLY A 113 -7.96 11.72 3.05
N VAL A 114 -8.86 11.52 2.09
CA VAL A 114 -9.04 12.40 0.93
C VAL A 114 -10.45 12.99 1.01
N THR A 115 -10.55 14.28 0.77
CA THR A 115 -11.80 15.04 0.72
C THR A 115 -11.77 15.99 -0.46
N GLY A 116 -12.91 16.50 -0.86
CA GLY A 116 -12.97 17.45 -1.97
C GLY A 116 -14.31 17.44 -2.67
N GLU A 117 -14.42 18.33 -3.63
CA GLU A 117 -15.60 18.52 -4.45
C GLU A 117 -15.16 18.88 -5.87
N VAL A 118 -15.92 18.45 -6.87
CA VAL A 118 -15.79 18.90 -8.26
C VAL A 118 -17.15 19.33 -8.80
N VAL A 119 -17.16 20.33 -9.69
CA VAL A 119 -18.37 20.86 -10.32
C VAL A 119 -18.28 20.69 -11.82
N ILE A 120 -19.30 20.06 -12.40
CA ILE A 120 -19.40 19.80 -13.83
C ILE A 120 -20.67 20.47 -14.36
N GLU A 121 -20.52 21.32 -15.38
CA GLU A 121 -21.62 22.02 -16.05
C GLU A 121 -21.47 21.86 -17.56
N ASP A 122 -22.57 21.60 -18.27
CA ASP A 122 -22.58 21.41 -19.72
C ASP A 122 -21.51 20.42 -20.23
N ASN A 123 -21.32 19.32 -19.50
CA ASN A 123 -20.28 18.29 -19.71
C ASN A 123 -18.84 18.83 -19.65
N SER A 124 -18.61 19.94 -18.95
CA SER A 124 -17.29 20.51 -18.71
C SER A 124 -17.00 20.53 -17.22
N LEU A 125 -15.83 20.06 -16.80
CA LEU A 125 -15.32 20.25 -15.45
C LEU A 125 -14.99 21.74 -15.28
N ILE A 126 -15.73 22.44 -14.41
CA ILE A 126 -15.62 23.88 -14.22
C ILE A 126 -14.68 24.22 -13.07
N SER A 127 -14.75 23.45 -11.98
CA SER A 127 -13.91 23.62 -10.80
C SER A 127 -13.74 22.30 -10.08
N GLY A 128 -12.66 22.18 -9.32
CA GLY A 128 -12.43 21.03 -8.46
C GLY A 128 -11.32 21.31 -7.47
N LEU A 129 -11.53 20.93 -6.22
CA LEU A 129 -10.52 21.00 -5.17
C LEU A 129 -10.49 19.68 -4.41
N ILE A 130 -9.36 18.99 -4.50
CA ILE A 130 -9.08 17.79 -3.73
C ILE A 130 -8.07 18.13 -2.64
N THR A 131 -8.35 17.71 -1.41
CA THR A 131 -7.48 17.87 -0.24
C THR A 131 -7.16 16.51 0.36
N VAL A 132 -5.87 16.22 0.49
CA VAL A 132 -5.34 15.00 1.08
C VAL A 132 -4.78 15.32 2.46
N ASN A 133 -5.28 14.63 3.48
CA ASN A 133 -4.73 14.66 4.82
C ASN A 133 -3.43 13.82 4.87
N MET A 134 -2.32 14.52 5.06
CA MET A 134 -0.98 13.95 5.08
C MET A 134 -0.60 13.39 6.47
N THR A 135 -1.30 13.79 7.54
CA THR A 135 -0.97 13.36 8.91
C THR A 135 -1.20 11.87 9.15
N HIS A 136 -1.97 11.22 8.27
CA HIS A 136 -2.27 9.79 8.33
C HIS A 136 -1.65 8.97 7.19
N ILE A 137 -0.67 9.52 6.47
CA ILE A 137 0.03 8.74 5.45
C ILE A 137 0.81 7.57 6.08
N THR A 138 0.67 6.38 5.49
CA THR A 138 1.24 5.13 6.00
C THR A 138 1.97 4.36 4.90
N THR A 139 2.99 3.61 5.30
CA THR A 139 3.76 2.68 4.48
C THR A 139 3.63 1.27 5.10
N ASP A 140 4.45 0.32 4.68
CA ASP A 140 4.54 -1.02 5.28
C ASP A 140 5.30 -1.04 6.63
N GLN A 141 5.91 0.08 7.06
CA GLN A 141 6.73 0.14 8.27
C GLN A 141 6.46 1.39 9.12
N GLU A 142 5.97 1.19 10.35
CA GLU A 142 5.64 2.28 11.29
C GLU A 142 6.77 3.30 11.50
N LYS A 143 8.03 2.83 11.58
CA LYS A 143 9.20 3.72 11.69
C LYS A 143 9.39 4.60 10.45
N ARG A 144 9.13 4.04 9.26
CA ARG A 144 9.17 4.80 8.01
C ARG A 144 8.03 5.81 7.99
N ASP A 145 6.84 5.45 8.44
CA ASP A 145 5.70 6.37 8.53
C ASP A 145 6.02 7.60 9.38
N ILE A 146 6.63 7.40 10.55
CA ILE A 146 7.07 8.51 11.42
C ILE A 146 8.07 9.40 10.71
N ASN A 147 9.07 8.83 10.01
CA ASN A 147 10.08 9.60 9.29
C ASN A 147 9.49 10.35 8.09
N VAL A 148 8.60 9.70 7.32
CA VAL A 148 7.90 10.31 6.19
C VAL A 148 7.12 11.54 6.66
N ARG A 149 6.34 11.41 7.75
CA ARG A 149 5.56 12.52 8.29
C ARG A 149 6.40 13.62 8.91
N THR A 150 7.42 13.28 9.71
CA THR A 150 8.14 14.27 10.53
C THR A 150 9.43 14.80 9.92
N LYS A 151 10.06 14.07 8.99
CA LYS A 151 11.37 14.42 8.40
C LYS A 151 11.33 14.78 6.93
N LEU A 152 10.33 14.29 6.19
CA LEU A 152 10.19 14.58 4.76
C LEU A 152 9.07 15.59 4.52
N PHE A 153 7.84 15.25 4.88
CA PHE A 153 6.67 16.10 4.61
C PHE A 153 6.35 17.12 5.70
N HIS A 154 7.02 17.07 6.85
CA HIS A 154 6.78 17.96 7.99
C HIS A 154 5.29 18.21 8.26
N THR A 155 4.50 17.14 8.40
CA THR A 155 3.04 17.20 8.39
C THR A 155 2.42 17.98 9.56
N ASP A 156 3.21 18.27 10.60
CA ASP A 156 2.79 19.19 11.68
C ASP A 156 2.72 20.65 11.19
N GLN A 157 3.48 21.00 10.15
CA GLN A 157 3.51 22.32 9.51
C GLN A 157 2.69 22.34 8.21
N TYR A 158 2.75 21.24 7.45
CA TYR A 158 2.03 21.07 6.18
C TYR A 158 1.12 19.83 6.26
N PRO A 159 0.00 19.92 7.00
CA PRO A 159 -0.87 18.77 7.25
C PRO A 159 -1.64 18.30 6.03
N GLU A 160 -1.71 19.13 4.99
CA GLU A 160 -2.53 18.91 3.80
C GLU A 160 -1.69 19.06 2.53
N ALA A 161 -2.06 18.29 1.52
CA ALA A 161 -1.67 18.49 0.13
C ALA A 161 -2.94 18.69 -0.71
N THR A 162 -2.89 19.53 -1.74
CA THR A 162 -4.08 19.86 -2.54
C THR A 162 -3.84 19.75 -4.03
N PHE A 163 -4.91 19.49 -4.78
CA PHE A 163 -4.95 19.63 -6.23
C PHE A 163 -6.18 20.49 -6.58
N GLU A 164 -5.95 21.62 -7.24
CA GLU A 164 -6.99 22.56 -7.67
C GLU A 164 -7.04 22.64 -9.20
N VAL A 165 -8.20 22.42 -9.78
CA VAL A 165 -8.42 22.52 -11.23
C VAL A 165 -8.30 23.99 -11.65
N THR A 166 -7.49 24.27 -12.67
CA THR A 166 -7.22 25.65 -13.11
C THR A 166 -7.95 26.05 -14.39
N ASP A 167 -8.29 25.08 -15.23
CA ASP A 167 -8.92 25.31 -16.53
C ASP A 167 -10.18 24.45 -16.70
N SER A 168 -11.13 24.95 -17.47
CA SER A 168 -12.32 24.19 -17.85
C SER A 168 -11.92 23.03 -18.78
N VAL A 169 -12.35 21.81 -18.46
CA VAL A 169 -12.02 20.61 -19.23
C VAL A 169 -13.27 19.99 -19.83
N ASP A 170 -13.30 19.79 -21.14
CA ASP A 170 -14.40 19.10 -21.85
C ASP A 170 -14.39 17.59 -21.52
N LEU A 171 -15.48 17.12 -20.92
CA LEU A 171 -15.70 15.73 -20.53
C LEU A 171 -16.66 14.99 -21.47
N SER A 172 -17.14 15.63 -22.54
CA SER A 172 -18.16 15.07 -23.44
C SER A 172 -17.71 13.77 -24.15
N ALA A 173 -16.41 13.54 -24.25
CA ALA A 173 -15.83 12.32 -24.79
C ALA A 173 -15.80 11.13 -23.81
N LEU A 174 -16.11 11.34 -22.52
CA LEU A 174 -16.07 10.29 -21.51
C LEU A 174 -17.29 9.35 -21.64
N PRO A 175 -17.07 8.04 -21.88
CA PRO A 175 -18.14 7.08 -22.08
C PRO A 175 -18.91 6.80 -20.79
N ASP A 176 -20.23 6.64 -20.91
CA ASP A 176 -21.12 6.19 -19.84
C ASP A 176 -21.29 4.66 -19.79
N THR A 177 -20.51 3.92 -20.58
CA THR A 177 -20.69 2.49 -20.79
C THR A 177 -20.03 1.60 -19.71
N GLY A 178 -19.48 2.18 -18.64
CA GLY A 178 -18.71 1.42 -17.65
C GLY A 178 -17.29 1.07 -18.12
N SER A 179 -16.74 1.80 -19.10
CA SER A 179 -15.38 1.63 -19.60
C SER A 179 -14.49 2.80 -19.20
N ILE A 180 -13.21 2.51 -18.96
CA ILE A 180 -12.21 3.55 -18.67
C ILE A 180 -11.93 4.36 -19.94
N ALA A 181 -11.86 5.69 -19.79
CA ALA A 181 -11.33 6.61 -20.77
C ALA A 181 -10.39 7.62 -20.09
N GLN A 182 -9.57 8.31 -20.89
CA GLN A 182 -8.58 9.24 -20.38
C GLN A 182 -8.96 10.69 -20.64
N VAL A 183 -8.57 11.57 -19.71
CA VAL A 183 -8.70 13.01 -19.84
C VAL A 183 -7.52 13.71 -19.19
N VAL A 184 -7.02 14.79 -19.79
CA VAL A 184 -6.00 15.64 -19.19
C VAL A 184 -6.69 16.73 -18.38
N ILE A 185 -6.32 16.89 -17.12
CA ILE A 185 -6.90 17.90 -16.23
C ILE A 185 -5.77 18.80 -15.71
N PRO A 186 -5.59 20.01 -16.29
CA PRO A 186 -4.64 20.99 -15.78
C PRO A 186 -5.04 21.48 -14.39
N GLY A 187 -4.05 21.63 -13.51
CA GLY A 187 -4.29 22.06 -12.14
C GLY A 187 -3.03 22.54 -11.42
N GLU A 188 -3.25 23.11 -10.24
CA GLU A 188 -2.20 23.44 -9.29
C GLU A 188 -2.10 22.35 -8.23
N LEU A 189 -0.95 21.71 -8.15
CA LEU A 189 -0.60 20.73 -7.14
C LEU A 189 0.19 21.43 -6.03
N THR A 190 -0.32 21.38 -4.79
CA THR A 190 0.38 21.91 -3.61
C THR A 190 0.80 20.76 -2.71
N ILE A 191 2.10 20.66 -2.46
CA ILE A 191 2.68 19.66 -1.55
C ILE A 191 3.72 20.38 -0.70
N HIS A 192 3.72 20.14 0.62
CA HIS A 192 4.73 20.70 1.52
C HIS A 192 4.81 22.24 1.45
N GLY A 193 3.65 22.89 1.25
CA GLY A 193 3.52 24.35 1.16
C GLY A 193 3.96 24.98 -0.17
N GLU A 194 4.49 24.18 -1.10
CA GLU A 194 4.92 24.62 -2.41
C GLU A 194 3.90 24.24 -3.48
N THR A 195 3.58 25.16 -4.38
CA THR A 195 2.58 24.97 -5.45
C THR A 195 3.24 24.93 -6.81
N LYS A 196 2.85 23.96 -7.65
CA LYS A 196 3.30 23.81 -9.04
C LYS A 196 2.11 23.52 -9.96
N ALA A 197 2.11 24.15 -11.14
CA ALA A 197 1.19 23.79 -12.21
C ALA A 197 1.58 22.42 -12.80
N VAL A 198 0.60 21.56 -12.99
CA VAL A 198 0.74 20.21 -13.54
C VAL A 198 -0.40 19.92 -14.52
N GLU A 199 -0.17 19.00 -15.47
CA GLU A 199 -1.17 18.58 -16.47
C GLU A 199 -1.31 17.05 -16.49
N PRO A 200 -1.71 16.42 -15.37
CA PRO A 200 -1.85 14.97 -15.30
C PRO A 200 -2.92 14.43 -16.25
N THR A 201 -2.65 13.24 -16.79
CA THR A 201 -3.66 12.42 -17.47
C THR A 201 -4.34 11.53 -16.44
N PHE A 202 -5.66 11.62 -16.35
CA PHE A 202 -6.49 10.79 -15.48
C PHE A 202 -7.19 9.70 -16.28
N ASP A 203 -7.14 8.47 -15.77
CA ASP A 203 -8.11 7.45 -16.10
C ASP A 203 -9.43 7.76 -15.39
N VAL A 204 -10.54 7.68 -16.10
CA VAL A 204 -11.89 7.98 -15.60
C VAL A 204 -12.82 6.83 -15.93
N LEU A 205 -13.53 6.34 -14.91
CA LEU A 205 -14.56 5.32 -15.02
C LEU A 205 -15.88 5.87 -14.46
N ARG A 206 -16.91 5.91 -15.29
CA ARG A 206 -18.29 6.18 -14.85
C ARG A 206 -18.98 4.83 -14.65
N THR A 207 -19.44 4.54 -13.44
CA THR A 207 -20.07 3.25 -13.11
C THR A 207 -21.21 3.43 -12.12
N GLY A 208 -22.42 3.03 -12.52
CA GLY A 208 -23.60 3.31 -11.71
C GLY A 208 -23.75 4.82 -11.43
N ASP A 209 -23.92 5.18 -10.17
CA ASP A 209 -24.02 6.55 -9.67
C ASP A 209 -22.67 7.16 -9.25
N GLN A 210 -21.55 6.48 -9.54
CA GLN A 210 -20.21 6.91 -9.16
C GLN A 210 -19.37 7.32 -10.38
N VAL A 211 -18.43 8.23 -10.14
CA VAL A 211 -17.27 8.47 -11.00
C VAL A 211 -16.00 8.11 -10.23
N ILE A 212 -15.13 7.33 -10.84
CA ILE A 212 -13.85 6.95 -10.27
C ILE A 212 -12.76 7.52 -11.16
N VAL A 213 -11.83 8.27 -10.58
CA VAL A 213 -10.68 8.85 -11.28
C VAL A 213 -9.39 8.32 -10.69
N ALA A 214 -8.38 8.05 -11.50
CA ALA A 214 -7.05 7.68 -11.03
C ALA A 214 -5.95 8.27 -11.91
N SER A 215 -4.78 8.52 -11.32
CA SER A 215 -3.59 8.96 -12.05
C SER A 215 -2.33 8.65 -11.25
N ASP A 216 -1.25 8.37 -11.97
CA ASP A 216 0.12 8.40 -11.46
C ASP A 216 0.76 9.68 -12.00
N ILE A 217 0.86 10.70 -11.15
CA ILE A 217 1.35 12.04 -11.51
C ILE A 217 2.86 12.09 -11.26
N GLU A 218 3.65 12.17 -12.33
CA GLU A 218 5.10 12.30 -12.22
C GLU A 218 5.48 13.69 -11.67
N ILE A 219 6.34 13.71 -10.64
CA ILE A 219 6.84 14.95 -10.03
C ILE A 219 8.34 14.86 -9.77
N ASN A 220 8.99 16.02 -9.67
CA ASN A 220 10.29 16.14 -9.01
C ASN A 220 10.08 16.63 -7.58
N ARG A 221 10.45 15.83 -6.57
CA ARG A 221 10.24 16.19 -5.15
C ARG A 221 10.98 17.45 -4.71
N LEU A 222 12.08 17.82 -5.40
CA LEU A 222 12.85 19.01 -5.08
C LEU A 222 12.08 20.30 -5.40
N ASP A 223 11.18 20.25 -6.39
CA ASP A 223 10.32 21.40 -6.74
C ASP A 223 9.38 21.75 -5.59
N PHE A 224 9.08 20.79 -4.71
CA PHE A 224 8.24 20.94 -3.52
C PHE A 224 9.04 21.13 -2.22
N GLY A 225 10.36 21.35 -2.32
CA GLY A 225 11.23 21.54 -1.16
C GLY A 225 11.38 20.29 -0.29
N ILE A 226 11.08 19.10 -0.82
CA ILE A 226 11.21 17.83 -0.10
C ILE A 226 12.59 17.28 -0.37
N GLU A 227 13.50 17.46 0.58
CA GLU A 227 14.88 16.98 0.52
C GLU A 227 15.09 15.70 1.37
N THR A 228 15.99 14.82 0.92
CA THR A 228 16.40 13.67 1.72
C THR A 228 17.50 14.10 2.69
N PRO A 229 17.39 13.80 4.00
CA PRO A 229 18.44 14.12 4.96
C PRO A 229 19.80 13.49 4.60
N GLU A 230 20.90 14.24 4.75
CA GLU A 230 22.26 13.83 4.36
C GLU A 230 22.78 12.53 5.02
N PHE A 231 22.20 12.11 6.15
CA PHE A 231 22.64 10.95 6.91
C PHE A 231 21.91 9.65 6.56
N ILE A 232 21.03 9.65 5.55
CA ILE A 232 20.35 8.44 5.09
C ILE A 232 21.25 7.71 4.08
N ALA A 233 21.60 6.46 4.36
CA ALA A 233 22.47 5.65 3.50
C ALA A 233 21.87 5.34 2.12
N ALA A 234 20.56 5.54 1.96
CA ALA A 234 19.81 5.42 0.72
C ALA A 234 19.54 6.81 0.13
N LYS A 235 19.85 7.00 -1.16
CA LYS A 235 19.46 8.23 -1.88
C LYS A 235 18.06 8.01 -2.45
N ILE A 236 17.09 8.86 -2.12
CA ILE A 236 15.77 8.83 -2.77
C ILE A 236 15.89 9.54 -4.12
N ASN A 237 15.36 8.93 -5.17
CA ASN A 237 15.29 9.52 -6.51
C ASN A 237 14.58 10.89 -6.44
N GLU A 238 14.96 11.79 -7.34
CA GLU A 238 14.38 13.12 -7.42
C GLU A 238 13.00 13.04 -8.07
N THR A 239 12.87 12.21 -9.11
CA THR A 239 11.61 11.92 -9.77
C THR A 239 10.89 10.75 -9.10
N GLY A 240 9.58 10.88 -8.96
CA GLY A 240 8.68 9.83 -8.53
C GLY A 240 7.23 10.18 -8.86
N GLU A 241 6.31 9.46 -8.25
CA GLU A 241 4.88 9.55 -8.56
C GLU A 241 4.09 10.01 -7.34
N ILE A 242 3.08 10.84 -7.58
CA ILE A 242 1.91 10.96 -6.70
C ILE A 242 0.83 10.06 -7.29
N ASN A 243 0.40 9.06 -6.52
CA ASN A 243 -0.58 8.07 -6.95
C ASN A 243 -1.94 8.43 -6.35
N VAL A 244 -2.98 8.57 -7.18
CA VAL A 244 -4.32 8.92 -6.71
C VAL A 244 -5.37 7.98 -7.31
N ARG A 245 -6.37 7.64 -6.50
CA ARG A 245 -7.62 7.00 -6.91
C ARG A 245 -8.75 7.57 -6.07
N ILE A 246 -9.69 8.27 -6.69
CA ILE A 246 -10.74 9.01 -6.01
C ILE A 246 -12.07 8.53 -6.54
N VAL A 247 -12.98 8.18 -5.62
CA VAL A 247 -14.38 7.92 -5.92
C VAL A 247 -15.16 9.20 -5.62
N LEU A 248 -16.04 9.55 -6.54
CA LEU A 248 -16.91 10.72 -6.49
C LEU A 248 -18.37 10.27 -6.56
N GLU A 249 -19.21 10.87 -5.73
CA GLU A 249 -20.66 10.66 -5.66
C GLU A 249 -21.38 12.02 -5.63
N LYS A 250 -22.66 12.06 -6.01
CA LYS A 250 -23.48 13.27 -6.06
C LYS A 250 -24.80 13.08 -5.31
#